data_AF-A0A0E3SHD9-F1
#
_entry.id   AF-A0A0E3SHD9-F1
#
_cell.length_a   1.000
_cell.length_b   1.000
_cell.length_c   1.000
_cell.angle_alpha   90.00
_cell.angle_beta   90.00
_cell.angle_gamma   90.00
#
_symmetry.space_group_name_H-M   'P 1'
#
loop_
_entity.id
_entity.type
_entity.pdbx_description
1 polymer ?
#
loop_
_entity_poly.entity_id
_entity_poly.type
_entity_poly.pdbx_seq_one_letter_code
_entity_poly.pdbx_strand_id
1 'polypeptide(L)'
;MYETGIKLTEEDFEFSKHPLSKKFIRLVFEKYQLEYIAYFGGNMFYVSRQNSEPLMPLHARGGYPEDIELVFDFMARERIRRIRYERGVLFRSAVSRLSDS
;
A
#
# COMPACT_ATOMS: atom_id res chain seq x y z
N MET A 1 2.97 19.69 -2.95
CA MET A 1 4.36 19.19 -3.05
C MET A 1 4.28 17.67 -3.10
N TYR A 2 4.77 17.03 -4.16
CA TYR A 2 4.86 15.57 -4.21
C TYR A 2 5.88 15.15 -3.15
N GLU A 3 5.43 14.47 -2.08
CA GLU A 3 6.37 13.79 -1.18
C GLU A 3 7.25 12.90 -2.05
N THR A 4 8.56 13.16 -2.06
CA THR A 4 9.53 12.29 -2.71
C THR A 4 9.48 10.96 -1.97
N GLY A 5 8.68 10.02 -2.48
CA GLY A 5 8.48 8.73 -1.85
C GLY A 5 9.82 8.00 -1.66
N ILE A 6 9.98 7.33 -0.53
CA ILE A 6 11.13 6.49 -0.23
C ILE A 6 10.95 5.19 -1.01
N LYS A 7 11.96 4.76 -1.77
CA LYS A 7 11.89 3.49 -2.50
C LYS A 7 11.73 2.34 -1.50
N LEU A 8 10.78 1.45 -1.78
CA LEU A 8 10.56 0.25 -0.97
C LEU A 8 11.74 -0.73 -1.20
N THR A 9 12.38 -1.16 -0.11
CA THR A 9 13.52 -2.09 -0.12
C THR A 9 13.12 -3.44 0.48
N GLU A 10 14.01 -4.44 0.45
CA GLU A 10 13.74 -5.70 1.16
C GLU A 10 13.83 -5.54 2.68
N GLU A 11 14.60 -4.56 3.17
CA GLU A 11 14.75 -4.24 4.61
C GLU A 11 13.42 -3.81 5.24
N ASP A 12 12.54 -3.18 4.45
CA ASP A 12 11.17 -2.83 4.89
C ASP A 12 10.34 -4.07 5.27
N PHE A 13 10.78 -5.28 4.92
CA PHE A 13 10.08 -6.55 5.19
C PHE A 13 10.81 -7.44 6.20
N GLU A 14 11.88 -6.99 6.84
CA GLU A 14 12.70 -7.83 7.74
C GLU A 14 11.86 -8.52 8.83
N PHE A 15 10.82 -7.85 9.33
CA PHE A 15 9.91 -8.37 10.36
C PHE A 15 8.55 -8.84 9.81
N SER A 16 8.38 -8.83 8.49
CA SER A 16 7.14 -9.26 7.85
C SER A 16 7.03 -10.78 7.79
N LYS A 17 5.81 -11.30 7.98
CA LYS A 17 5.53 -12.73 7.80
C LYS A 17 5.33 -13.04 6.31
N HIS A 18 5.84 -14.18 5.84
CA HIS A 18 5.50 -14.68 4.51
C HIS A 18 3.96 -14.71 4.30
N PRO A 19 3.46 -14.36 3.09
CA PRO A 19 4.20 -14.14 1.85
C PRO A 19 4.72 -12.70 1.62
N LEU A 20 4.55 -11.79 2.58
CA LEU A 20 4.92 -10.38 2.42
C LEU A 20 6.41 -10.24 2.06
N SER A 21 6.64 -9.51 0.97
CA SER A 21 7.95 -9.17 0.41
C SER A 21 7.76 -8.05 -0.61
N LYS A 22 8.85 -7.38 -1.01
CA LYS A 22 8.78 -6.37 -2.08
C LYS A 22 8.23 -6.98 -3.37
N LYS A 23 8.65 -8.21 -3.69
CA LYS A 23 8.17 -8.96 -4.85
C LYS A 23 6.66 -9.24 -4.76
N PHE A 24 6.17 -9.65 -3.60
CA PHE A 24 4.74 -9.89 -3.39
C PHE A 24 3.93 -8.61 -3.64
N ILE A 25 4.28 -7.49 -2.99
CA ILE A 25 3.55 -6.23 -3.18
C ILE A 25 3.58 -5.82 -4.66
N ARG A 26 4.72 -5.96 -5.33
CA ARG A 26 4.82 -5.63 -6.76
C ARG A 26 3.85 -6.46 -7.60
N LEU A 27 3.78 -7.77 -7.36
CA LEU A 27 2.88 -8.66 -8.08
C LEU A 27 1.40 -8.32 -7.83
N VAL A 28 1.04 -7.91 -6.61
CA VAL A 28 -0.32 -7.42 -6.31
C VAL A 28 -0.64 -6.17 -7.12
N PHE A 29 0.27 -5.18 -7.14
CA PHE A 29 0.08 -3.96 -7.90
C PHE A 29 -0.03 -4.23 -9.41
N GLU A 30 0.76 -5.15 -9.96
CA GLU A 30 0.68 -5.57 -11.36
C GLU A 30 -0.64 -6.31 -11.66
N LYS A 31 -1.02 -7.27 -10.82
CA LYS A 31 -2.23 -8.09 -10.97
C LYS A 31 -3.51 -7.26 -11.04
N TYR A 32 -3.63 -6.23 -10.18
CA TYR A 32 -4.81 -5.38 -10.13
C TYR A 32 -4.65 -4.04 -10.86
N GLN A 33 -3.54 -3.85 -11.57
CA GLN A 33 -3.20 -2.60 -12.26
C GLN A 33 -3.31 -1.37 -11.34
N LEU A 34 -2.74 -1.48 -10.14
CA LEU A 34 -2.79 -0.42 -9.13
C LEU A 34 -1.78 0.68 -9.42
N GLU A 35 -2.20 1.92 -9.15
CA GLU A 35 -1.33 3.09 -9.13
C GLU A 35 -0.81 3.34 -7.70
N TYR A 36 -1.71 3.36 -6.73
CA TYR A 36 -1.35 3.55 -5.32
C TYR A 36 -2.40 3.00 -4.36
N ILE A 37 -1.97 2.73 -3.14
CA ILE A 37 -2.82 2.49 -1.97
C ILE A 37 -2.50 3.59 -0.96
N ALA A 38 -3.52 4.24 -0.41
CA ALA A 38 -3.40 5.24 0.65
C ALA A 38 -4.09 4.75 1.92
N TYR A 39 -3.45 4.96 3.06
CA TYR A 39 -3.90 4.61 4.40
C TYR A 39 -4.17 5.90 5.20
N PHE A 40 -5.36 5.98 5.80
CA PHE A 40 -5.82 7.16 6.55
C PHE A 40 -5.93 6.94 8.06
N GLY A 41 -5.60 5.75 8.55
CA GLY A 41 -5.80 5.36 9.95
C GLY A 41 -6.95 4.37 10.15
N GLY A 42 -6.86 3.54 11.19
CA GLY A 42 -7.86 2.50 11.48
C GLY A 42 -7.94 1.47 10.35
N ASN A 43 -9.14 1.27 9.80
CA ASN A 43 -9.38 0.37 8.66
C ASN A 43 -9.69 1.15 7.37
N MET A 44 -9.29 2.43 7.29
CA MET A 44 -9.63 3.28 6.15
C MET A 44 -8.50 3.30 5.12
N PHE A 45 -8.79 2.71 3.95
CA PHE A 45 -7.89 2.65 2.81
C PHE A 45 -8.57 3.15 1.53
N TYR A 46 -7.78 3.75 0.66
CA TYR A 46 -8.17 4.07 -0.72
C TYR A 46 -7.23 3.36 -1.68
N VAL A 47 -7.80 2.64 -2.65
CA VAL A 47 -7.04 1.88 -3.64
C VAL A 47 -7.31 2.46 -5.03
N SER A 48 -6.26 3.03 -5.64
CA SER A 48 -6.31 3.63 -6.98
C SER A 48 -5.75 2.68 -8.03
N ARG A 49 -6.44 2.55 -9.16
CA ARG A 49 -5.93 1.89 -10.37
C ARG A 49 -5.18 2.89 -11.26
N GLN A 50 -4.41 2.37 -12.22
CA GLN A 50 -3.61 3.17 -13.17
C GLN A 50 -4.45 4.06 -14.10
N ASN A 51 -5.74 3.79 -14.26
CA ASN A 51 -6.70 4.65 -14.97
C ASN A 51 -7.33 5.72 -14.06
N SER A 52 -6.79 5.91 -12.85
CA SER A 52 -7.33 6.80 -11.81
C SER A 52 -8.73 6.45 -11.31
N GLU A 53 -9.22 5.24 -11.60
CA GLU A 53 -10.46 4.74 -11.02
C GLU A 53 -10.19 4.05 -9.67
N PRO A 54 -11.11 4.17 -8.70
CA PRO A 54 -11.03 3.41 -7.47
C PRO A 54 -11.22 1.92 -7.75
N LEU A 55 -10.40 1.07 -7.13
CA LEU A 55 -10.74 -0.34 -6.99
C LEU A 55 -11.75 -0.46 -5.84
N MET A 56 -12.97 -0.86 -6.16
CA MET A 56 -13.99 -1.14 -5.15
C MET A 56 -13.82 -2.58 -4.60
N PRO A 57 -14.12 -2.82 -3.32
CA PRO A 57 -14.19 -4.17 -2.77
C PRO A 57 -15.26 -5.00 -3.50
N LEU A 58 -15.07 -6.33 -3.52
CA LEU A 58 -15.87 -7.24 -4.35
C LEU A 58 -17.38 -7.19 -4.04
N HIS A 59 -17.75 -6.89 -2.80
CA HIS A 59 -19.13 -6.70 -2.37
C HIS A 59 -19.21 -5.59 -1.31
N ALA A 60 -20.38 -4.94 -1.15
CA ALA A 60 -20.58 -3.93 -0.10
C ALA A 60 -20.39 -4.45 1.35
N ARG A 61 -20.42 -5.77 1.54
CA ARG A 61 -20.05 -6.47 2.79
C ARG A 61 -18.77 -7.31 2.68
N GLY A 62 -18.19 -7.40 1.49
CA GLY A 62 -16.97 -8.15 1.22
C GLY A 62 -15.76 -7.24 1.36
N GLY A 63 -14.66 -7.78 1.85
CA GLY A 63 -13.38 -7.07 1.85
C GLY A 63 -12.81 -6.92 0.44
N TYR A 64 -11.60 -6.38 0.39
CA TYR A 64 -10.77 -6.49 -0.80
C TYR A 64 -10.31 -7.94 -0.97
N PRO A 65 -9.82 -8.32 -2.16
CA PRO A 65 -9.09 -9.55 -2.33
C PRO A 65 -8.01 -9.74 -1.25
N GLU A 66 -7.83 -10.98 -0.78
CA GLU A 66 -6.95 -11.31 0.36
C GLU A 66 -5.52 -10.77 0.20
N ASP A 67 -5.00 -10.79 -1.02
CA ASP A 67 -3.66 -10.27 -1.32
C ASP A 67 -3.55 -8.74 -1.20
N ILE A 68 -4.63 -7.99 -1.36
CA ILE A 68 -4.70 -6.56 -1.05
C ILE A 68 -4.84 -6.33 0.46
N GLU A 69 -5.66 -7.13 1.15
CA GLU A 69 -5.81 -7.04 2.61
C GLU A 69 -4.48 -7.29 3.33
N LEU A 70 -3.65 -8.23 2.84
CA LEU A 70 -2.29 -8.42 3.34
C LEU A 70 -1.40 -7.17 3.17
N VAL A 71 -1.60 -6.39 2.10
CA VAL A 71 -0.89 -5.12 1.90
C VAL A 71 -1.39 -4.07 2.90
N PHE A 72 -2.69 -4.04 3.21
CA PHE A 72 -3.24 -3.14 4.23
C PHE A 72 -2.66 -3.41 5.61
N ASP A 73 -2.61 -4.69 6.01
CA ASP A 73 -2.00 -5.11 7.28
C ASP A 73 -0.54 -4.67 7.38
N PHE A 74 0.23 -4.87 6.30
CA PHE A 74 1.61 -4.40 6.21
C PHE A 74 1.71 -2.88 6.36
N MET A 75 0.90 -2.13 5.61
CA MET A 75 0.90 -0.66 5.68
C MET A 75 0.55 -0.14 7.08
N ALA A 76 -0.43 -0.73 7.74
CA ALA A 76 -0.85 -0.34 9.09
C ALA A 76 0.26 -0.60 10.13
N ARG A 77 0.88 -1.79 10.09
CA ARG A 77 1.96 -2.17 11.02
C ARG A 77 3.21 -1.33 10.85
N GLU A 78 3.64 -1.12 9.62
CA GLU A 78 4.85 -0.34 9.29
C GLU A 78 4.60 1.17 9.25
N ARG A 79 3.38 1.63 9.61
CA ARG A 79 2.98 3.05 9.60
C ARG A 79 3.25 3.72 8.25
N ILE A 80 2.96 3.00 7.17
CA ILE A 80 3.09 3.49 5.80
C ILE A 80 1.77 4.16 5.40
N ARG A 81 1.84 5.45 5.08
CA ARG A 81 0.69 6.24 4.65
C ARG A 81 0.29 5.93 3.21
N ARG A 82 1.26 5.69 2.34
CA ARG A 82 0.99 5.46 0.92
C ARG A 82 2.03 4.52 0.34
N ILE A 83 1.60 3.57 -0.47
CA ILE A 83 2.45 2.82 -1.39
C ILE A 83 2.03 3.20 -2.81
N ARG A 84 2.99 3.57 -3.66
CA ARG A 84 2.79 3.96 -5.06
C ARG A 84 3.66 3.10 -5.97
N TYR A 85 3.13 2.71 -7.11
CA TYR A 85 3.85 1.94 -8.11
C TYR A 85 4.03 2.76 -9.39
N GLU A 86 5.28 2.97 -9.77
CA GLU A 86 5.63 3.73 -10.96
C GLU A 86 6.75 3.02 -11.71
N ARG A 87 6.52 2.69 -12.99
CA ARG A 87 7.53 2.12 -13.90
C ARG A 87 8.30 0.93 -13.31
N GLY A 88 7.60 0.00 -12.64
CA GLY A 88 8.24 -1.18 -12.04
C GLY A 88 8.79 -0.98 -10.63
N VAL A 89 8.70 0.22 -10.07
CA VAL A 89 9.29 0.56 -8.76
C VAL A 89 8.19 0.94 -7.77
N LEU A 90 8.29 0.38 -6.56
CA LEU A 90 7.43 0.73 -5.44
C LEU A 90 8.07 1.83 -4.60
N PHE A 91 7.25 2.80 -4.21
CA PHE A 91 7.62 3.90 -3.32
C PHE A 91 6.66 3.94 -2.15
N ARG A 92 7.16 4.20 -0.94
CA ARG A 92 6.37 4.42 0.26
C ARG A 92 6.53 5.85 0.78
N SER A 93 5.49 6.37 1.42
CA SER A 93 5.63 7.53 2.31
C SER A 93 5.11 7.19 3.70
N ALA A 94 5.76 7.73 4.73
CA ALA A 94 5.41 7.47 6.12
C ALA A 94 4.17 8.27 6.54
N VAL A 95 3.44 7.78 7.54
CA VAL A 95 2.49 8.62 8.26
C VAL A 95 3.32 9.68 9.00
N SER A 96 3.18 10.96 8.64
CA SER A 96 3.81 12.06 9.37
C SER A 96 3.46 11.92 10.83
N ARG A 97 4.48 11.77 11.70
CA ARG A 97 4.26 11.91 13.14
C ARG A 97 3.69 13.32 13.31
N LEU A 98 2.50 13.43 13.88
CA LEU A 98 2.05 14.70 14.43
C LEU A 98 3.17 15.15 15.38
N SER A 99 3.85 16.23 15.03
CA SER A 99 4.67 16.94 16.00
C SER A 99 3.70 17.44 17.05
N ASP A 100 3.71 16.81 18.23
CA ASP A 100 3.03 17.33 19.40
C ASP A 100 3.45 18.80 19.54
N SER A 101 2.51 19.71 19.26
CA SER A 101 2.66 21.15 19.46
C SER A 101 1.99 21.53 20.77
#